data_AF-A0A849R290-F1
#
_entry.id   AF-A0A849R290-F1
#
_cell.length_a   1.000
_cell.length_b   1.000
_cell.length_c   1.000
_cell.angle_alpha   90.00
_cell.angle_beta   90.00
_cell.angle_gamma   90.00
#
_symmetry.space_group_name_H-M   'P 1'
#
loop_
_entity.id
_entity.type
_entity.pdbx_description
1 polymer ?
#
loop_
_entity_poly.entity_id
_entity_poly.type
_entity_poly.pdbx_seq_one_letter_code
_entity_poly.pdbx_strand_id
1 'polypeptide(L)'
;MHFKKIINNTLLRLIIVLGFSLTAFNIHAFNGGGSSKFSMPKHDFANGSVNNQPITNMDDLMFRQPNPNVNVNGIGIFVYDGMFSLDALGPYQVFKTAALNAFFIAKKKGPVTMSNGITINVDKSIDDVSKLDVLLIPGGAGGTAMQTIDPEVLAWIKQIDQTSIFTTSVCTGAWILGAAGLLEGKDASTHWYRANEMLTKFGADYTGKRWTRDGKYWTSAGVTAGLDMSLALVNHLFGKEYTQAVMLDMEYDPQPPVKGGTPKKSAPIIAQLMQDMYDFFLINFVNCPLGTPGACLFN
;
A
#
# COMPACT_ATOMS: atom_id res chain seq x y z
N MET A 1 34.91 7.10 -22.15
CA MET A 1 34.67 5.72 -21.66
C MET A 1 33.45 5.74 -20.75
N HIS A 2 32.31 5.25 -21.25
CA HIS A 2 31.03 5.17 -20.56
C HIS A 2 31.02 4.04 -19.52
N PHE A 3 30.86 4.37 -18.24
CA PHE A 3 30.50 3.41 -17.19
C PHE A 3 28.98 3.51 -16.92
N LYS A 4 28.15 3.06 -17.86
CA LYS A 4 26.77 2.65 -17.53
C LYS A 4 26.86 1.28 -16.89
N LYS A 5 27.07 1.25 -15.57
CA LYS A 5 27.12 0.02 -14.78
C LYS A 5 25.69 -0.52 -14.71
N ILE A 6 25.43 -1.61 -15.43
CA ILE A 6 24.22 -2.42 -15.29
C ILE A 6 24.21 -2.92 -13.85
N ILE A 7 23.42 -2.29 -12.98
CA ILE A 7 23.04 -2.90 -11.71
C ILE A 7 22.16 -4.08 -12.11
N ASN A 8 22.70 -5.29 -12.02
CA ASN A 8 21.93 -6.49 -12.31
C ASN A 8 20.72 -6.53 -11.36
N ASN A 9 19.54 -6.89 -11.85
CA ASN A 9 18.28 -6.89 -11.08
C ASN A 9 18.41 -7.67 -9.74
N THR A 10 19.32 -8.63 -9.68
CA THR A 10 19.72 -9.41 -8.50
C THR A 10 20.27 -8.57 -7.36
N LEU A 11 21.20 -7.63 -7.62
CA LEU A 11 21.86 -6.85 -6.57
C LEU A 11 20.91 -5.80 -5.96
N LEU A 12 20.03 -5.23 -6.79
CA LEU A 12 19.02 -4.28 -6.35
C LEU A 12 17.97 -4.94 -5.43
N ARG A 13 17.62 -6.20 -5.69
CA ARG A 13 16.70 -7.00 -4.87
C ARG A 13 17.30 -7.37 -3.51
N LEU A 14 18.59 -7.70 -3.47
CA LEU A 14 19.38 -7.97 -2.26
C LEU A 14 19.38 -6.78 -1.27
N ILE A 15 19.57 -5.57 -1.81
CA ILE A 15 19.55 -4.30 -1.07
C ILE A 15 18.17 -4.03 -0.48
N ILE A 16 17.11 -4.34 -1.23
CA ILE A 16 15.73 -4.06 -0.81
C ILE A 16 15.27 -5.01 0.32
N VAL A 17 15.56 -6.31 0.22
CA VAL A 17 15.08 -7.31 1.19
C VAL A 17 15.87 -7.24 2.50
N LEU A 18 17.19 -7.11 2.44
CA LEU A 18 18.05 -7.15 3.64
C LEU A 18 18.35 -5.75 4.22
N GLY A 19 17.80 -4.68 3.66
CA GLY A 19 17.95 -3.32 4.17
C GLY A 19 19.39 -2.74 4.08
N PHE A 20 20.28 -3.34 3.29
CA PHE A 20 21.65 -2.85 3.15
C PHE A 20 21.71 -1.59 2.28
N SER A 21 22.34 -0.51 2.77
CA SER A 21 22.67 0.64 1.94
C SER A 21 23.60 0.25 0.76
N LEU A 22 23.43 0.89 -0.40
CA LEU A 22 24.37 0.80 -1.55
C LEU A 22 25.83 1.06 -1.13
N THR A 23 26.05 1.85 -0.09
CA THR A 23 27.40 2.12 0.45
C THR A 23 28.00 0.94 1.21
N ALA A 24 27.19 0.03 1.75
CA ALA A 24 27.67 -1.14 2.49
C ALA A 24 28.25 -2.23 1.55
N PHE A 25 27.90 -2.21 0.26
CA PHE A 25 28.41 -3.15 -0.74
C PHE A 25 29.75 -2.74 -1.39
N ASN A 26 30.36 -1.63 -0.94
CA ASN A 26 31.72 -1.25 -1.34
C ASN A 26 32.81 -1.88 -0.44
N ILE A 27 32.53 -3.03 0.16
CA ILE A 27 33.53 -3.82 0.88
C ILE A 27 33.81 -5.06 0.05
N HIS A 28 34.95 -5.01 -0.65
CA HIS A 28 35.65 -6.12 -1.28
C HIS A 28 34.82 -6.96 -2.25
N ALA A 29 35.07 -6.72 -3.53
CA ALA A 29 34.90 -7.71 -4.58
C ALA A 29 35.16 -9.11 -4.04
N PHE A 30 34.24 -10.03 -4.37
CA PHE A 30 34.43 -11.47 -4.45
C PHE A 30 35.61 -11.82 -5.41
N ASN A 31 36.80 -11.33 -5.08
CA ASN A 31 38.08 -11.63 -5.70
C ASN A 31 38.93 -12.47 -4.74
N GLY A 32 38.29 -13.28 -3.91
CA GLY A 32 38.92 -14.40 -3.22
C GLY A 32 38.49 -15.68 -3.92
N GLY A 33 39.41 -16.32 -4.65
CA GLY A 33 39.23 -17.64 -5.28
C GLY A 33 39.12 -18.78 -4.27
N GLY A 34 38.19 -18.67 -3.30
CA GLY A 34 37.86 -19.70 -2.34
C GLY A 34 36.47 -20.24 -2.66
N SER A 35 36.40 -21.45 -3.20
CA SER A 35 35.16 -22.22 -3.31
C SER A 35 34.76 -22.73 -1.92
N SER A 36 34.27 -21.84 -1.05
CA SER A 36 33.48 -22.30 0.09
C SER A 36 32.15 -22.83 -0.47
N LYS A 37 32.10 -24.15 -0.69
CA LYS A 37 30.85 -24.86 -0.99
C LYS A 37 29.91 -24.69 0.19
N PHE A 38 29.11 -23.62 0.18
CA PHE A 38 27.96 -23.50 1.03
C PHE A 38 26.93 -24.51 0.53
N SER A 39 26.91 -25.71 1.14
CA SER A 39 25.90 -26.72 0.85
C SER A 39 24.69 -26.43 1.73
N MET A 40 23.57 -26.03 1.11
CA MET A 40 22.30 -25.99 1.82
C MET A 40 21.89 -27.41 2.23
N PRO A 41 21.23 -27.56 3.39
CA PRO A 41 20.51 -28.79 3.68
C PRO A 41 19.51 -29.06 2.55
N LYS A 42 19.48 -30.29 2.02
CA LYS A 42 18.42 -30.70 1.10
C LYS A 42 17.12 -30.75 1.87
N HIS A 43 16.33 -29.69 1.80
CA HIS A 43 14.95 -29.74 2.22
C HIS A 43 14.14 -30.24 1.02
N ASP A 44 13.51 -31.40 1.19
CA ASP A 44 12.46 -31.85 0.29
C ASP A 44 11.28 -30.88 0.45
N PHE A 45 11.22 -29.87 -0.41
CA PHE A 45 10.01 -29.10 -0.64
C PHE A 45 9.02 -29.99 -1.42
N ALA A 46 8.60 -31.07 -0.77
CA ALA A 46 7.60 -31.98 -1.29
C ALA A 46 6.22 -31.35 -1.07
N ASN A 47 5.47 -31.22 -2.18
CA ASN A 47 4.06 -30.85 -2.27
C ASN A 47 3.71 -29.37 -2.11
N GLY A 48 3.95 -28.60 -3.17
CA GLY A 48 3.38 -27.26 -3.38
C GLY A 48 4.13 -26.54 -4.50
N SER A 49 3.81 -26.86 -5.75
CA SER A 49 4.63 -26.48 -6.90
C SER A 49 4.76 -24.96 -7.10
N VAL A 50 5.95 -24.44 -6.84
CA VAL A 50 6.59 -23.44 -7.70
C VAL A 50 7.87 -24.10 -8.21
N ASN A 51 7.75 -24.81 -9.33
CA ASN A 51 8.83 -25.45 -10.10
C ASN A 51 9.67 -26.49 -9.32
N ASN A 52 9.45 -27.78 -9.59
CA ASN A 52 10.17 -28.96 -9.07
C ASN A 52 11.70 -29.01 -9.38
N GLN A 53 12.36 -27.88 -9.59
CA GLN A 53 13.81 -27.81 -9.70
C GLN A 53 14.43 -27.75 -8.29
N PRO A 54 15.47 -28.54 -8.01
CA PRO A 54 16.18 -28.48 -6.73
C PRO A 54 16.77 -27.09 -6.52
N ILE A 55 16.73 -26.60 -5.28
CA ILE A 55 17.43 -25.37 -4.89
C ILE A 55 18.93 -25.68 -4.92
N THR A 56 19.67 -25.14 -5.89
CA THR A 56 21.07 -25.52 -6.10
C THR A 56 22.07 -24.52 -5.56
N ASN A 57 21.63 -23.30 -5.23
CA ASN A 57 22.50 -22.23 -4.76
C ASN A 57 21.71 -21.19 -3.94
N MET A 58 22.44 -20.26 -3.31
CA MET A 58 21.85 -19.19 -2.50
C MET A 58 20.97 -18.24 -3.33
N ASP A 59 21.27 -18.07 -4.63
CA ASP A 59 20.47 -17.27 -5.53
C ASP A 59 19.12 -17.98 -5.86
N ASP A 60 19.07 -19.31 -5.92
CA ASP A 60 17.82 -20.05 -6.07
C ASP A 60 16.95 -19.94 -4.81
N LEU A 61 17.55 -19.93 -3.62
CA LEU A 61 16.83 -19.84 -2.34
C LEU A 61 16.31 -18.43 -2.08
N MET A 62 17.14 -17.40 -2.30
CA MET A 62 16.81 -16.01 -1.96
C MET A 62 15.97 -15.30 -3.04
N PHE A 63 15.89 -15.82 -4.27
CA PHE A 63 15.34 -15.06 -5.41
C PHE A 63 14.22 -15.75 -6.18
N ARG A 64 13.62 -16.81 -5.64
CA ARG A 64 12.49 -17.48 -6.28
C ARG A 64 11.18 -16.74 -6.03
N GLN A 65 11.09 -15.51 -6.51
CA GLN A 65 9.79 -14.90 -6.75
C GLN A 65 9.11 -15.72 -7.86
N PRO A 66 7.95 -16.34 -7.60
CA PRO A 66 7.23 -17.08 -8.64
C PRO A 66 6.86 -16.12 -9.78
N ASN A 67 6.64 -16.67 -10.96
CA ASN A 67 6.07 -15.88 -12.05
C ASN A 67 4.72 -15.33 -11.58
N PRO A 68 4.50 -14.01 -11.64
CA PRO A 68 3.25 -13.46 -11.20
C PRO A 68 2.12 -13.87 -12.17
N ASN A 69 0.92 -14.02 -11.63
CA ASN A 69 -0.29 -14.22 -12.45
C ASN A 69 -0.58 -13.01 -13.36
N VAL A 70 -0.12 -11.81 -12.97
CA VAL A 70 -0.16 -10.59 -13.77
C VAL A 70 1.11 -9.77 -13.54
N ASN A 71 1.76 -9.31 -14.61
CA ASN A 71 2.98 -8.51 -14.50
C ASN A 71 2.71 -7.12 -13.92
N VAL A 72 3.36 -6.80 -12.80
CA VAL A 72 3.32 -5.47 -12.15
C VAL A 72 4.74 -4.90 -12.11
N ASN A 73 4.97 -3.82 -12.86
CA ASN A 73 6.26 -3.15 -13.02
C ASN A 73 6.40 -1.91 -12.13
N GLY A 74 5.29 -1.34 -11.65
CA GLY A 74 5.30 -0.15 -10.82
C GLY A 74 4.05 0.00 -9.95
N ILE A 75 4.28 0.27 -8.66
CA ILE A 75 3.26 0.58 -7.66
C ILE A 75 3.46 2.02 -7.20
N GLY A 76 2.58 2.91 -7.60
CA GLY A 76 2.58 4.29 -7.17
C GLY A 76 1.71 4.48 -5.93
N ILE A 77 2.28 5.05 -4.88
CA ILE A 77 1.56 5.41 -3.66
C ILE A 77 1.41 6.93 -3.64
N PHE A 78 0.18 7.43 -3.76
CA PHE A 78 -0.09 8.87 -3.77
C PHE A 78 -0.06 9.43 -2.34
N VAL A 79 0.97 10.19 -2.00
CA VAL A 79 1.17 10.76 -0.67
C VAL A 79 0.88 12.26 -0.67
N TYR A 80 0.33 12.75 0.44
CA TYR A 80 -0.08 14.14 0.59
C TYR A 80 -0.01 14.58 2.06
N ASP A 81 0.02 15.89 2.28
CA ASP A 81 0.14 16.45 3.62
C ASP A 81 -1.06 16.08 4.51
N GLY A 82 -0.77 15.73 5.77
CA GLY A 82 -1.79 15.36 6.74
C GLY A 82 -2.42 13.97 6.52
N MET A 83 -1.89 13.15 5.61
CA MET A 83 -2.23 11.74 5.54
C MET A 83 -1.77 10.98 6.79
N PHE A 84 -2.38 9.82 7.07
CA PHE A 84 -1.88 8.91 8.10
C PHE A 84 -0.70 8.11 7.57
N SER A 85 0.40 8.11 8.32
CA SER A 85 1.68 7.53 7.88
C SER A 85 1.57 6.04 7.59
N LEU A 86 0.91 5.28 8.46
CA LEU A 86 0.82 3.82 8.32
C LEU A 86 -0.05 3.39 7.12
N ASP A 87 -0.97 4.23 6.67
CA ASP A 87 -1.80 3.96 5.49
C ASP A 87 -0.97 3.90 4.20
N ALA A 88 0.16 4.63 4.15
CA ALA A 88 1.10 4.58 3.04
C ALA A 88 2.28 3.64 3.33
N LEU A 89 2.89 3.77 4.51
CA LEU A 89 4.12 3.07 4.86
C LEU A 89 3.90 1.58 5.14
N GLY A 90 2.73 1.18 5.63
CA GLY A 90 2.39 -0.23 5.84
C GLY A 90 2.36 -1.01 4.52
N PRO A 91 1.52 -0.61 3.55
CA PRO A 91 1.55 -1.16 2.20
C PRO A 91 2.91 -1.08 1.52
N TYR A 92 3.60 0.06 1.64
CA TYR A 92 4.96 0.22 1.11
C TYR A 92 5.90 -0.86 1.65
N GLN A 93 5.91 -1.09 2.97
CA GLN A 93 6.74 -2.13 3.57
C GLN A 93 6.42 -3.52 2.99
N VAL A 94 5.14 -3.91 2.92
CA VAL A 94 4.73 -5.21 2.35
C VAL A 94 5.21 -5.36 0.91
N PHE A 95 5.02 -4.33 0.08
CA PHE A 95 5.44 -4.38 -1.32
C PHE A 95 6.96 -4.44 -1.48
N LYS A 96 7.72 -3.71 -0.65
CA LYS A 96 9.19 -3.77 -0.67
C LYS A 96 9.71 -5.14 -0.23
N THR A 97 9.16 -5.73 0.84
CA THR A 97 9.48 -7.10 1.26
C THR A 97 9.15 -8.11 0.17
N ALA A 98 8.04 -7.94 -0.55
CA ALA A 98 7.66 -8.74 -1.72
C ALA A 98 8.49 -8.44 -3.00
N ALA A 99 9.59 -7.70 -2.88
CA ALA A 99 10.46 -7.28 -3.98
C ALA A 99 9.74 -6.57 -5.15
N LEU A 100 8.61 -5.89 -4.86
CA LEU A 100 7.87 -5.09 -5.82
C LEU A 100 8.43 -3.67 -5.91
N ASN A 101 8.30 -3.06 -7.09
CA ASN A 101 8.73 -1.69 -7.35
C ASN A 101 7.69 -0.67 -6.85
N ALA A 102 7.65 -0.44 -5.53
CA ALA A 102 6.82 0.58 -4.90
C ALA A 102 7.57 1.90 -4.73
N PHE A 103 6.90 3.02 -5.01
CA PHE A 103 7.43 4.38 -4.87
C PHE A 103 6.34 5.40 -4.55
N PHE A 104 6.75 6.53 -3.97
CA PHE A 104 5.84 7.62 -3.62
C PHE A 104 5.66 8.61 -4.78
N ILE A 105 4.44 9.14 -4.90
CA ILE A 105 4.05 10.19 -5.84
C ILE A 105 3.31 11.25 -5.03
N ALA A 106 3.61 12.52 -5.23
CA ALA A 106 2.90 13.62 -4.59
C ALA A 106 2.27 14.53 -5.64
N LYS A 107 1.44 15.48 -5.21
CA LYS A 107 0.95 16.52 -6.13
C LYS A 107 2.11 17.31 -6.75
N LYS A 108 3.12 17.65 -5.94
CA LYS A 108 4.37 18.28 -6.37
C LYS A 108 5.56 17.56 -5.76
N LYS A 109 6.71 17.59 -6.43
CA LYS A 109 7.97 17.10 -5.87
C LYS A 109 8.34 17.87 -4.62
N GLY A 110 9.05 17.21 -3.70
CA GLY A 110 9.57 17.82 -2.48
C GLY A 110 9.01 17.19 -1.20
N PRO A 111 9.06 17.91 -0.07
CA PRO A 111 8.67 17.37 1.23
C PRO A 111 7.16 17.19 1.33
N VAL A 112 6.74 16.06 1.89
CA VAL A 112 5.36 15.77 2.30
C VAL A 112 5.36 15.42 3.77
N THR A 113 4.56 16.13 4.56
CA THR A 113 4.48 15.99 6.02
C THR A 113 3.18 15.29 6.43
N MET A 114 3.32 14.10 7.00
CA MET A 114 2.22 13.27 7.49
C MET A 114 1.64 13.84 8.79
N SER A 115 0.44 13.42 9.18
CA SER A 115 -0.29 13.97 10.34
C SER A 115 0.44 13.83 11.68
N ASN A 116 1.39 12.89 11.77
CA ASN A 116 2.19 12.60 12.96
C ASN A 116 3.57 13.30 12.93
N GLY A 117 3.81 14.21 11.98
CA GLY A 117 5.05 14.98 11.86
C GLY A 117 6.19 14.29 11.12
N ILE A 118 5.99 13.07 10.59
CA ILE A 118 6.96 12.44 9.70
C ILE A 118 6.97 13.18 8.36
N THR A 119 8.13 13.65 7.94
CA THR A 119 8.32 14.26 6.62
C THR A 119 9.16 13.34 5.73
N ILE A 120 8.68 13.09 4.51
CA ILE A 120 9.43 12.37 3.46
C ILE A 120 9.64 13.28 2.26
N ASN A 121 10.77 13.13 1.57
CA ASN A 121 10.98 13.77 0.28
C ASN A 121 10.47 12.87 -0.85
N VAL A 122 9.68 13.44 -1.75
CA VAL A 122 9.05 12.73 -2.86
C VAL A 122 9.60 13.25 -4.19
N ASP A 123 10.18 12.35 -4.96
CA ASP A 123 10.88 12.70 -6.22
C ASP A 123 9.98 12.70 -7.46
N LYS A 124 8.74 12.19 -7.34
CA LYS A 124 7.77 12.11 -8.43
C LYS A 124 6.52 12.92 -8.12
N SER A 125 6.10 13.76 -9.05
CA SER A 125 4.80 14.39 -9.03
C SER A 125 3.79 13.66 -9.91
N ILE A 126 2.53 14.06 -9.79
CA ILE A 126 1.46 13.62 -10.71
C ILE A 126 1.78 13.94 -12.18
N ASP A 127 2.54 15.01 -12.46
CA ASP A 127 2.96 15.38 -13.81
C ASP A 127 3.99 14.40 -14.41
N ASP A 128 4.79 13.71 -13.59
CA ASP A 128 5.80 12.76 -14.09
C ASP A 128 5.21 11.38 -14.41
N VAL A 129 3.97 11.12 -13.97
CA VAL A 129 3.38 9.77 -13.98
C VAL A 129 2.05 9.80 -14.70
N SER A 130 2.05 9.31 -15.94
CA SER A 130 0.84 9.21 -16.78
C SER A 130 0.21 7.80 -16.82
N LYS A 131 0.90 6.79 -16.27
CA LYS A 131 0.44 5.39 -16.17
C LYS A 131 1.07 4.67 -14.99
N LEU A 132 0.34 3.72 -14.40
CA LEU A 132 0.81 2.82 -13.34
C LEU A 132 0.15 1.46 -13.49
N ASP A 133 0.79 0.40 -13.01
CA ASP A 133 0.15 -0.91 -12.92
C ASP A 133 -0.70 -1.01 -11.65
N VAL A 134 -0.22 -0.43 -10.54
CA VAL A 134 -0.97 -0.33 -9.28
C VAL A 134 -0.93 1.10 -8.75
N LEU A 135 -2.10 1.65 -8.44
CA LEU A 135 -2.26 2.89 -7.68
C LEU A 135 -2.69 2.56 -6.26
N LEU A 136 -2.08 3.18 -5.26
CA LEU A 136 -2.55 3.13 -3.87
C LEU A 136 -2.78 4.53 -3.32
N ILE A 137 -4.00 4.76 -2.82
CA ILE A 137 -4.41 5.99 -2.16
C ILE A 137 -4.52 5.76 -0.64
N PRO A 138 -3.61 6.30 0.18
CA PRO A 138 -3.71 6.24 1.64
C PRO A 138 -4.84 7.13 2.15
N GLY A 139 -5.18 6.98 3.43
CA GLY A 139 -6.16 7.81 4.11
C GLY A 139 -5.53 8.78 5.12
N GLY A 140 -6.38 9.30 6.00
CA GLY A 140 -6.11 10.42 6.88
C GLY A 140 -7.41 11.07 7.37
N ALA A 141 -7.28 12.25 7.97
CA ALA A 141 -8.41 13.07 8.41
C ALA A 141 -8.59 14.29 7.48
N GLY A 142 -8.27 15.49 7.96
CA GLY A 142 -8.40 16.73 7.19
C GLY A 142 -7.61 16.73 5.88
N GLY A 143 -6.40 16.14 5.85
CA GLY A 143 -5.61 16.00 4.62
C GLY A 143 -6.37 15.24 3.52
N THR A 144 -7.02 14.13 3.88
CA THR A 144 -7.86 13.36 2.95
C THR A 144 -9.04 14.17 2.48
N ALA A 145 -9.73 14.87 3.39
CA ALA A 145 -10.86 15.73 3.05
C ALA A 145 -10.45 16.77 1.99
N MET A 146 -9.28 17.39 2.11
CA MET A 146 -8.75 18.32 1.09
C MET A 146 -8.49 17.64 -0.26
N GLN A 147 -8.01 16.41 -0.29
CA GLN A 147 -7.79 15.69 -1.55
C GLN A 147 -9.09 15.30 -2.26
N THR A 148 -10.20 15.09 -1.52
CA THR A 148 -11.51 14.79 -2.13
C THR A 148 -12.10 15.95 -2.94
N ILE A 149 -11.46 17.12 -2.90
CA ILE A 149 -11.98 18.37 -3.47
C ILE A 149 -10.97 19.04 -4.41
N ASP A 150 -9.77 18.46 -4.53
CA ASP A 150 -8.71 18.97 -5.37
C ASP A 150 -8.90 18.46 -6.82
N PRO A 151 -9.34 19.31 -7.76
CA PRO A 151 -9.70 18.86 -9.10
C PRO A 151 -8.52 18.29 -9.88
N GLU A 152 -7.29 18.73 -9.60
CA GLU A 152 -6.08 18.29 -10.27
C GLU A 152 -5.73 16.85 -9.85
N VAL A 153 -5.83 16.58 -8.54
CA VAL A 153 -5.60 15.24 -7.98
C VAL A 153 -6.68 14.27 -8.46
N LEU A 154 -7.95 14.66 -8.40
CA LEU A 154 -9.06 13.80 -8.83
C LEU A 154 -8.98 13.49 -10.33
N ALA A 155 -8.62 14.46 -11.17
CA ALA A 155 -8.42 14.26 -12.60
C ALA A 155 -7.25 13.30 -12.87
N TRP A 156 -6.13 13.47 -12.18
CA TRP A 156 -4.98 12.58 -12.30
C TRP A 156 -5.31 11.15 -11.87
N ILE A 157 -6.03 10.96 -10.75
CA ILE A 157 -6.47 9.63 -10.28
C ILE A 157 -7.35 8.96 -11.34
N LYS A 158 -8.31 9.67 -11.93
CA LYS A 158 -9.14 9.15 -13.03
C LYS A 158 -8.30 8.73 -14.24
N GLN A 159 -7.29 9.53 -14.60
CA GLN A 159 -6.39 9.20 -15.70
C GLN A 159 -5.58 7.92 -15.41
N ILE A 160 -5.00 7.80 -14.22
CA ILE A 160 -4.23 6.62 -13.84
C ILE A 160 -5.12 5.38 -13.82
N ASP A 161 -6.35 5.49 -13.30
CA ASP A 161 -7.30 4.38 -13.23
C ASP A 161 -7.59 3.76 -14.61
N GLN A 162 -7.58 4.56 -15.69
CA GLN A 162 -7.78 4.04 -17.05
C GLN A 162 -6.68 3.08 -17.51
N THR A 163 -5.49 3.17 -16.89
CA THR A 163 -4.31 2.39 -17.26
C THR A 163 -3.91 1.35 -16.22
N SER A 164 -4.42 1.47 -14.99
CA SER A 164 -4.07 0.59 -13.89
C SER A 164 -4.67 -0.79 -14.01
N ILE A 165 -3.89 -1.78 -13.59
CA ILE A 165 -4.34 -3.15 -13.37
C ILE A 165 -5.13 -3.22 -12.07
N PHE A 166 -4.66 -2.51 -11.03
CA PHE A 166 -5.33 -2.37 -9.75
C PHE A 166 -5.35 -0.91 -9.28
N THR A 167 -6.52 -0.45 -8.85
CA THR A 167 -6.69 0.84 -8.17
C THR A 167 -7.09 0.56 -6.74
N THR A 168 -6.25 0.99 -5.81
CA THR A 168 -6.35 0.56 -4.42
C THR A 168 -6.41 1.73 -3.45
N SER A 169 -7.01 1.52 -2.28
CA SER A 169 -6.99 2.51 -1.20
C SER A 169 -6.96 1.90 0.19
N VAL A 170 -6.44 2.66 1.14
CA VAL A 170 -6.45 2.33 2.57
C VAL A 170 -7.29 3.36 3.31
N CYS A 171 -8.06 2.91 4.30
CA CYS A 171 -8.76 3.79 5.24
C CYS A 171 -9.70 4.77 4.50
N THR A 172 -9.66 6.06 4.84
CA THR A 172 -10.42 7.13 4.17
C THR A 172 -9.91 7.46 2.77
N GLY A 173 -8.83 6.84 2.27
CA GLY A 173 -8.40 6.97 0.88
C GLY A 173 -9.48 6.54 -0.12
N ALA A 174 -10.39 5.65 0.30
CA ALA A 174 -11.57 5.29 -0.48
C ALA A 174 -12.50 6.49 -0.73
N TRP A 175 -12.49 7.52 0.12
CA TRP A 175 -13.26 8.75 -0.10
C TRP A 175 -12.71 9.55 -1.28
N ILE A 176 -11.39 9.53 -1.50
CA ILE A 176 -10.76 10.18 -2.65
C ILE A 176 -11.12 9.43 -3.93
N LEU A 177 -11.09 8.08 -3.91
CA LEU A 177 -11.56 7.27 -5.04
C LEU A 177 -13.06 7.50 -5.33
N GLY A 178 -13.88 7.59 -4.29
CA GLY A 178 -15.30 7.91 -4.40
C GLY A 178 -15.55 9.31 -4.97
N ALA A 179 -14.81 10.33 -4.51
CA ALA A 179 -14.88 11.69 -5.06
C ALA A 179 -14.39 11.76 -6.51
N ALA A 180 -13.46 10.88 -6.90
CA ALA A 180 -13.05 10.67 -8.28
C ALA A 180 -14.11 9.87 -9.09
N GLY A 181 -15.26 9.53 -8.52
CA GLY A 181 -16.35 8.80 -9.21
C GLY A 181 -15.98 7.37 -9.59
N LEU A 182 -14.96 6.78 -8.97
CA LEU A 182 -14.46 5.45 -9.36
C LEU A 182 -15.15 4.30 -8.61
N LEU A 183 -15.93 4.60 -7.57
CA LEU A 183 -16.59 3.61 -6.72
C LEU A 183 -18.10 3.52 -6.92
N GLU A 184 -18.67 4.20 -7.90
CA GLU A 184 -20.11 4.14 -8.18
C GLU A 184 -20.54 2.71 -8.57
N GLY A 185 -21.51 2.16 -7.83
CA GLY A 185 -22.00 0.79 -7.95
C GLY A 185 -20.96 -0.28 -7.60
N LYS A 186 -19.97 0.05 -6.76
CA LYS A 186 -18.90 -0.88 -6.33
C LYS A 186 -19.00 -1.25 -4.87
N ASP A 187 -18.67 -2.50 -4.57
CA ASP A 187 -18.40 -2.97 -3.22
C ASP A 187 -17.10 -2.34 -2.70
N ALA A 188 -17.16 -1.64 -1.57
CA ALA A 188 -16.01 -0.99 -0.97
C ALA A 188 -15.91 -1.14 0.56
N SER A 189 -14.70 -0.98 1.07
CA SER A 189 -14.36 -0.82 2.48
C SER A 189 -13.67 0.54 2.69
N THR A 190 -13.82 1.09 3.89
CA THR A 190 -13.14 2.33 4.30
C THR A 190 -12.97 2.34 5.82
N HIS A 191 -12.37 3.39 6.37
CA HIS A 191 -12.29 3.58 7.82
C HIS A 191 -13.68 3.54 8.46
N TRP A 192 -13.79 2.94 9.66
CA TRP A 192 -15.08 2.69 10.32
C TRP A 192 -15.91 3.96 10.56
N TYR A 193 -15.24 5.10 10.78
CA TYR A 193 -15.88 6.39 11.06
C TYR A 193 -16.76 6.80 9.88
N ARG A 194 -18.08 6.89 10.13
CA ARG A 194 -19.10 7.28 9.14
C ARG A 194 -19.00 6.49 7.82
N ALA A 195 -18.49 5.24 7.88
CA ALA A 195 -18.11 4.45 6.70
C ALA A 195 -19.26 4.27 5.69
N ASN A 196 -20.41 3.81 6.19
CA ASN A 196 -21.58 3.55 5.37
C ASN A 196 -22.12 4.84 4.74
N GLU A 197 -22.21 5.90 5.53
CA GLU A 197 -22.69 7.21 5.11
C GLU A 197 -21.83 7.78 3.98
N MET A 198 -20.50 7.78 4.18
CA MET A 198 -19.56 8.33 3.20
C MET A 198 -19.50 7.50 1.91
N LEU A 199 -19.48 6.17 1.99
CA LEU A 199 -19.46 5.34 0.78
C LEU A 199 -20.78 5.41 0.00
N THR A 200 -21.92 5.38 0.69
CA THR A 200 -23.25 5.55 0.05
C THR A 200 -23.32 6.89 -0.66
N LYS A 201 -22.80 7.96 -0.06
CA LYS A 201 -22.71 9.28 -0.68
C LYS A 201 -21.95 9.26 -2.01
N PHE A 202 -20.89 8.47 -2.12
CA PHE A 202 -20.13 8.27 -3.36
C PHE A 202 -20.70 7.18 -4.29
N GLY A 203 -21.92 6.68 -4.02
CA GLY A 203 -22.56 5.64 -4.80
C GLY A 203 -21.98 4.24 -4.63
N ALA A 204 -21.17 4.02 -3.58
CA ALA A 204 -20.53 2.73 -3.30
C ALA A 204 -21.25 1.96 -2.18
N ASP A 205 -21.22 0.64 -2.26
CA ASP A 205 -21.81 -0.27 -1.27
C ASP A 205 -20.79 -0.60 -0.17
N TYR A 206 -21.07 -0.18 1.07
CA TYR A 206 -20.18 -0.45 2.19
C TYR A 206 -20.29 -1.90 2.68
N THR A 207 -19.19 -2.63 2.58
CA THR A 207 -19.15 -4.07 2.90
C THR A 207 -18.85 -4.41 4.37
N GLY A 208 -18.30 -3.48 5.15
CA GLY A 208 -17.87 -3.74 6.53
C GLY A 208 -16.69 -4.72 6.69
N LYS A 209 -16.04 -5.11 5.58
CA LYS A 209 -14.91 -6.06 5.59
C LYS A 209 -13.61 -5.34 5.97
N ARG A 210 -12.59 -6.12 6.36
CA ARG A 210 -11.24 -5.59 6.62
C ARG A 210 -10.59 -5.07 5.33
N TRP A 211 -10.86 -5.76 4.23
CA TRP A 211 -10.58 -5.31 2.87
C TRP A 211 -11.60 -5.94 1.91
N THR A 212 -11.81 -5.28 0.78
CA THR A 212 -12.77 -5.65 -0.25
C THR A 212 -12.11 -5.56 -1.61
N ARG A 213 -12.39 -6.53 -2.46
CA ARG A 213 -12.05 -6.49 -3.88
C ARG A 213 -13.32 -6.54 -4.71
N ASP A 214 -13.48 -5.56 -5.59
CA ASP A 214 -14.49 -5.52 -6.65
C ASP A 214 -13.78 -5.27 -7.99
N GLY A 215 -13.62 -6.33 -8.79
CA GLY A 215 -12.85 -6.27 -10.03
C GLY A 215 -11.39 -5.83 -9.81
N LYS A 216 -11.04 -4.66 -10.34
CA LYS A 216 -9.73 -4.02 -10.18
C LYS A 216 -9.61 -3.12 -8.94
N TYR A 217 -10.73 -2.82 -8.27
CA TYR A 217 -10.76 -1.94 -7.11
C TYR A 217 -10.52 -2.73 -5.83
N TRP A 218 -9.47 -2.38 -5.09
CA TRP A 218 -9.17 -2.99 -3.79
C TRP A 218 -9.16 -1.92 -2.70
N THR A 219 -10.09 -2.00 -1.77
CA THR A 219 -10.22 -1.00 -0.71
C THR A 219 -10.10 -1.67 0.65
N SER A 220 -9.43 -1.03 1.60
CA SER A 220 -9.28 -1.56 2.96
C SER A 220 -9.85 -0.64 4.02
N ALA A 221 -10.12 -1.24 5.18
CA ALA A 221 -10.56 -0.53 6.37
C ALA A 221 -9.45 0.37 6.94
N GLY A 222 -9.59 0.78 8.19
CA GLY A 222 -8.68 1.73 8.82
C GLY A 222 -7.24 1.24 8.97
N VAL A 223 -6.29 2.09 8.59
CA VAL A 223 -4.89 2.11 9.04
C VAL A 223 -4.12 0.80 8.84
N THR A 224 -4.16 -0.10 9.84
CA THR A 224 -3.44 -1.37 9.78
C THR A 224 -4.01 -2.34 8.75
N ALA A 225 -5.26 -2.14 8.31
CA ALA A 225 -5.87 -2.97 7.28
C ALA A 225 -5.17 -2.87 5.91
N GLY A 226 -4.38 -1.81 5.68
CA GLY A 226 -3.53 -1.69 4.50
C GLY A 226 -2.48 -2.80 4.40
N LEU A 227 -1.95 -3.28 5.53
CA LEU A 227 -1.00 -4.40 5.57
C LEU A 227 -1.66 -5.68 5.02
N ASP A 228 -2.86 -6.01 5.52
CA ASP A 228 -3.59 -7.21 5.11
C ASP A 228 -4.02 -7.16 3.64
N MET A 229 -4.50 -6.00 3.17
CA MET A 229 -4.88 -5.83 1.77
C MET A 229 -3.67 -5.99 0.85
N SER A 230 -2.52 -5.42 1.21
CA SER A 230 -1.29 -5.58 0.45
C SER A 230 -0.80 -7.03 0.44
N LEU A 231 -0.88 -7.75 1.56
CA LEU A 231 -0.57 -9.18 1.61
C LEU A 231 -1.54 -10.00 0.75
N ALA A 232 -2.83 -9.65 0.74
CA ALA A 232 -3.82 -10.28 -0.13
C ALA A 232 -3.54 -10.00 -1.62
N LEU A 233 -3.07 -8.80 -1.96
CA LEU A 233 -2.62 -8.47 -3.31
C LEU A 233 -1.36 -9.26 -3.71
N VAL A 234 -0.37 -9.38 -2.81
CA VAL A 234 0.81 -10.22 -3.02
C VAL A 234 0.37 -11.68 -3.25
N ASN A 235 -0.57 -12.20 -2.47
CA ASN A 235 -1.10 -13.55 -2.66
C ASN A 235 -1.82 -13.72 -3.99
N HIS A 236 -2.55 -12.69 -4.44
CA HIS A 236 -3.19 -12.71 -5.74
C HIS A 236 -2.17 -12.76 -6.88
N LEU A 237 -1.06 -12.03 -6.74
CA LEU A 237 0.00 -11.97 -7.74
C LEU A 237 0.86 -13.24 -7.76
N PHE A 238 1.27 -13.74 -6.58
CA PHE A 238 2.36 -14.72 -6.46
C PHE A 238 1.97 -16.04 -5.80
N GLY A 239 0.74 -16.15 -5.28
CA GLY A 239 0.27 -17.34 -4.59
C GLY A 239 0.70 -17.43 -3.13
N LYS A 240 0.20 -18.49 -2.48
CA LYS A 240 0.18 -18.64 -1.02
C LYS A 240 1.58 -18.76 -0.42
N GLU A 241 2.43 -19.59 -1.00
CA GLU A 241 3.75 -19.92 -0.45
C GLU A 241 4.65 -18.68 -0.44
N TYR A 242 4.62 -17.86 -1.49
CA TYR A 242 5.40 -16.62 -1.54
C TYR A 242 4.86 -15.60 -0.55
N THR A 243 3.54 -15.47 -0.39
CA THR A 243 2.96 -14.61 0.64
C THR A 243 3.34 -15.06 2.05
N GLN A 244 3.39 -16.36 2.33
CA GLN A 244 3.86 -16.88 3.62
C GLN A 244 5.31 -16.50 3.88
N ALA A 245 6.19 -16.54 2.87
CA ALA A 245 7.56 -16.08 3.00
C ALA A 245 7.65 -14.58 3.30
N VAL A 246 6.87 -13.74 2.60
CA VAL A 246 6.79 -12.29 2.86
C VAL A 246 6.29 -12.00 4.27
N MET A 247 5.24 -12.71 4.72
CA MET A 247 4.72 -12.59 6.09
C MET A 247 5.78 -12.99 7.12
N LEU A 248 6.53 -14.07 6.87
CA LEU A 248 7.56 -14.55 7.78
C LEU A 248 8.76 -13.59 7.87
N ASP A 249 9.19 -13.01 6.75
CA ASP A 249 10.28 -12.03 6.72
C ASP A 249 9.93 -10.75 7.52
N MET A 250 8.65 -10.38 7.53
CA MET A 250 8.14 -9.27 8.34
C MET A 250 7.75 -9.67 9.77
N GLU A 251 7.80 -10.96 10.10
CA GLU A 251 7.20 -11.54 11.32
C GLU A 251 5.77 -11.04 11.55
N TYR A 252 4.95 -11.04 10.49
CA TYR A 252 3.57 -10.57 10.53
C TYR A 252 2.65 -11.59 11.23
N ASP A 253 2.74 -11.63 12.56
CA ASP A 253 1.85 -12.38 13.47
C ASP A 253 1.27 -11.42 14.53
N PRO A 254 0.22 -10.64 14.19
CA PRO A 254 -0.29 -9.62 15.09
C PRO A 254 -0.94 -10.23 16.34
N GLN A 255 -0.44 -9.83 17.53
CA GLN A 255 -0.97 -10.20 18.84
C GLN A 255 -1.44 -8.95 19.61
N PRO A 256 -2.65 -8.39 19.32
CA PRO A 256 -3.13 -7.20 20.03
C PRO A 256 -3.23 -7.45 21.55
N PRO A 257 -2.67 -6.57 22.40
CA PRO A 257 -2.59 -6.80 23.85
C PRO A 257 -3.94 -6.66 24.56
N VAL A 258 -4.95 -6.09 23.91
CA VAL A 258 -6.30 -5.89 24.44
C VAL A 258 -7.35 -6.14 23.35
N LYS A 259 -8.53 -6.61 23.75
CA LYS A 259 -9.67 -6.76 22.83
C LYS A 259 -10.17 -5.37 22.41
N GLY A 260 -10.16 -5.10 21.10
CA GLY A 260 -10.63 -3.82 20.54
C GLY A 260 -10.42 -3.74 19.03
N GLY A 261 -10.24 -2.52 18.51
CA GLY A 261 -9.84 -2.25 17.13
C GLY A 261 -10.98 -2.17 16.10
N THR A 262 -12.23 -2.40 16.52
CA THR A 262 -13.43 -2.12 15.71
C THR A 262 -14.56 -1.65 16.63
N PRO A 263 -15.55 -0.89 16.16
CA PRO A 263 -16.69 -0.48 16.99
C PRO A 263 -17.39 -1.67 17.68
N LYS A 264 -17.53 -2.81 16.98
CA LYS A 264 -18.16 -4.03 17.52
C LYS A 264 -17.33 -4.78 18.56
N LYS A 265 -15.99 -4.61 18.56
CA LYS A 265 -15.08 -5.30 19.50
C LYS A 265 -14.66 -4.41 20.67
N SER A 266 -14.92 -3.10 20.60
CA SER A 266 -14.62 -2.13 21.65
C SER A 266 -15.81 -1.94 22.60
N ALA A 267 -15.55 -1.46 23.81
CA ALA A 267 -16.62 -1.07 24.73
C ALA A 267 -17.47 0.07 24.12
N PRO A 268 -18.81 0.08 24.26
CA PRO A 268 -19.67 1.07 23.62
C PRO A 268 -19.28 2.51 23.93
N ILE A 269 -18.89 2.81 25.18
CA ILE A 269 -18.42 4.15 25.57
C ILE A 269 -17.15 4.59 24.84
N ILE A 270 -16.23 3.66 24.56
CA ILE A 270 -15.02 3.95 23.80
C ILE A 270 -15.34 4.19 22.33
N ALA A 271 -16.24 3.38 21.75
CA ALA A 271 -16.69 3.59 20.38
C ALA A 271 -17.36 4.96 20.20
N GLN A 272 -18.22 5.34 21.15
CA GLN A 272 -18.89 6.65 21.15
C GLN A 272 -17.88 7.80 21.31
N LEU A 273 -16.99 7.72 22.30
CA LEU A 273 -15.95 8.74 22.53
C LEU A 273 -15.09 8.97 21.28
N MET A 274 -14.68 7.89 20.63
CA MET A 274 -13.90 7.98 19.40
C MET A 274 -14.72 8.57 18.25
N GLN A 275 -16.01 8.26 18.16
CA GLN A 275 -16.88 8.84 17.14
C GLN A 275 -17.05 10.35 17.38
N ASP A 276 -17.30 10.77 18.62
CA ASP A 276 -17.46 12.18 18.99
C ASP A 276 -16.18 12.98 18.70
N MET A 277 -15.01 12.38 18.98
CA MET A 277 -13.71 12.96 18.63
C MET A 277 -13.58 13.19 17.12
N TYR A 278 -13.94 12.22 16.28
CA TYR A 278 -13.88 12.40 14.83
C TYR A 278 -14.97 13.36 14.31
N ASP A 279 -16.18 13.30 14.88
CA ASP A 279 -17.26 14.24 14.56
C ASP A 279 -16.79 15.68 14.83
N PHE A 280 -16.12 15.95 15.96
CA PHE A 280 -15.57 17.27 16.27
C PHE A 280 -14.66 17.83 15.16
N PHE A 281 -13.87 16.99 14.49
CA PHE A 281 -12.94 17.43 13.44
C PHE A 281 -13.50 17.32 12.02
N LEU A 282 -14.45 16.44 11.76
CA LEU A 282 -14.83 16.04 10.40
C LEU A 282 -16.32 16.14 10.09
N ILE A 283 -17.19 16.42 11.07
CA ILE A 283 -18.64 16.35 10.85
C ILE A 283 -19.12 17.34 9.77
N ASN A 284 -18.55 18.54 9.72
CA ASN A 284 -18.92 19.54 8.71
C ASN A 284 -18.54 19.08 7.30
N PHE A 285 -17.42 18.36 7.16
CA PHE A 285 -17.04 17.74 5.90
C PHE A 285 -17.99 16.58 5.52
N VAL A 286 -18.30 15.69 6.47
CA VAL A 286 -19.19 14.55 6.25
C VAL A 286 -20.57 15.02 5.77
N ASN A 287 -21.13 16.03 6.42
CA ASN A 287 -22.43 16.61 6.11
C ASN A 287 -22.43 17.46 4.82
N CYS A 288 -21.27 17.79 4.26
CA CYS A 288 -21.21 18.70 3.12
C CYS A 288 -21.81 18.07 1.85
N PRO A 289 -22.70 18.74 1.10
CA PRO A 289 -23.18 18.20 -0.16
C PRO A 289 -22.05 17.89 -1.15
N LEU A 290 -22.21 16.83 -1.96
CA LEU A 290 -21.26 16.55 -3.04
C LEU A 290 -21.23 17.73 -4.02
N GLY A 291 -20.03 18.08 -4.49
CA GLY A 291 -19.85 19.17 -5.45
C GLY A 291 -19.79 20.59 -4.85
N THR A 292 -19.97 20.77 -3.54
CA THR A 292 -19.78 22.06 -2.86
C THR A 292 -18.76 22.05 -1.71
N PRO A 293 -17.60 21.38 -1.81
CA PRO A 293 -16.89 20.95 -0.61
C PRO A 293 -16.17 22.09 0.13
N GLY A 294 -15.75 23.13 -0.60
CA GLY A 294 -15.01 24.26 -0.03
C GLY A 294 -15.82 25.11 0.95
N ALA A 295 -17.16 25.09 0.88
CA ALA A 295 -18.02 25.90 1.75
C ALA A 295 -18.18 25.30 3.16
N CYS A 296 -17.93 24.01 3.33
CA CYS A 296 -18.20 23.30 4.60
C CYS A 296 -16.93 22.97 5.40
N LEU A 297 -15.73 23.15 4.81
CA LEU A 297 -14.47 22.78 5.45
C LEU A 297 -13.90 23.86 6.40
N PHE A 298 -14.46 25.07 6.38
CA PHE A 298 -13.94 26.25 7.09
C PHE A 298 -14.96 26.95 8.01
N ASN A 299 -16.14 26.35 8.21
CA ASN A 299 -17.17 26.84 9.15
C ASN A 299 -17.20 26.03 10.42
#